data_AF-A0A945G5U5-F1
#
_entry.id   AF-A0A945G5U5-F1
#
_cell.length_a   1.000
_cell.length_b   1.000
_cell.length_c   1.000
_cell.angle_alpha   90.00
_cell.angle_beta   90.00
_cell.angle_gamma   90.00
#
_symmetry.space_group_name_H-M   'P 1'
#
loop_
_entity.id
_entity.type
_entity.pdbx_description
1 polymer ?
#
loop_
_entity_poly.entity_id
_entity_poly.type
_entity_poly.pdbx_seq_one_letter_code
_entity_poly.pdbx_strand_id
1 'polypeptide(L)'
;MPYLNVKGDDIALTWWGDAKNRTARPTLDYCHKAVPWICKKYGGDPDRVILCGFSRGAIACNYLGLYDNETAKLWRAFIPYSHYDGIRTWPYPASDRDSALARLKRLAKRPQFICHEITGAQLNLAATKKWIKSTDLTENITFAETGFRNHNDAWLLRPSPAREKLRVWLKDVLSVP
;
A
#
# COMPACT_ATOMS: atom_id res chain seq x y z
N MET A 1 7.99 -4.73 -6.10
CA MET A 1 7.34 -6.05 -5.98
C MET A 1 6.55 -6.31 -7.26
N PRO A 2 6.89 -7.34 -8.05
CA PRO A 2 6.09 -7.70 -9.23
C PRO A 2 4.75 -8.31 -8.78
N TYR A 3 3.67 -8.03 -9.53
CA TYR A 3 2.46 -8.84 -9.45
C TYR A 3 2.63 -10.00 -10.40
N LEU A 4 2.32 -11.20 -9.96
CA LEU A 4 2.56 -12.42 -10.72
C LEU A 4 1.25 -13.05 -11.20
N ASN A 5 1.31 -13.70 -12.37
CA ASN A 5 0.24 -14.53 -12.91
C ASN A 5 0.00 -15.77 -12.00
N VAL A 6 -0.96 -16.62 -12.36
CA VAL A 6 -1.30 -17.83 -11.57
C VAL A 6 -0.12 -18.80 -11.43
N LYS A 7 0.74 -18.90 -12.46
CA LYS A 7 1.89 -19.81 -12.47
C LYS A 7 3.08 -19.27 -11.67
N GLY A 8 3.11 -17.97 -11.39
CA GLY A 8 4.23 -17.31 -10.72
C GLY A 8 5.45 -17.06 -11.63
N ASP A 9 5.32 -17.28 -12.94
CA ASP A 9 6.43 -17.24 -13.91
C ASP A 9 6.42 -15.99 -14.82
N ASP A 10 5.36 -15.18 -14.77
CA ASP A 10 5.22 -13.95 -15.55
C ASP A 10 4.44 -12.87 -14.80
N ILE A 11 4.51 -11.63 -15.26
CA ILE A 11 3.90 -10.45 -14.65
C ILE A 11 2.39 -10.40 -14.92
N ALA A 12 1.60 -10.21 -13.86
CA ALA A 12 0.19 -9.90 -13.96
C ALA A 12 -0.04 -8.44 -14.40
N LEU A 13 -0.41 -8.27 -15.66
CA LEU A 13 -0.71 -6.96 -16.24
C LEU A 13 -2.03 -6.36 -15.73
N THR A 14 -2.99 -7.19 -15.31
CA THR A 14 -4.27 -6.73 -14.75
C THR A 14 -4.45 -7.29 -13.35
N TRP A 15 -4.59 -6.41 -12.35
CA TRP A 15 -4.79 -6.76 -10.94
C TRP A 15 -3.79 -7.83 -10.45
N TRP A 16 -4.29 -8.93 -9.87
CA TRP A 16 -3.52 -9.99 -9.21
C TRP A 16 -3.78 -11.31 -9.91
N GLY A 17 -2.75 -12.12 -10.16
CA GLY A 17 -2.93 -13.39 -10.85
C GLY A 17 -3.34 -13.22 -12.32
N ASP A 18 -4.23 -14.09 -12.80
CA ASP A 18 -4.83 -13.98 -14.13
C ASP A 18 -6.20 -13.28 -14.08
N ALA A 19 -6.77 -12.99 -15.25
CA ALA A 19 -8.08 -12.36 -15.35
C ALA A 19 -9.23 -13.23 -14.86
N LYS A 20 -9.06 -14.57 -14.88
CA LYS A 20 -10.12 -15.55 -14.61
C LYS A 20 -10.27 -15.85 -13.13
N ASN A 21 -9.16 -16.13 -12.45
CA ASN A 21 -9.12 -16.62 -11.08
C ASN A 21 -8.68 -15.53 -10.09
N ARG A 22 -8.00 -14.48 -10.57
CA ARG A 22 -7.60 -13.31 -9.77
C ARG A 22 -6.92 -13.66 -8.44
N THR A 23 -5.91 -14.51 -8.48
CA THR A 23 -5.22 -15.01 -7.27
C THR A 23 -4.10 -14.09 -6.79
N ALA A 24 -4.09 -13.80 -5.49
CA ALA A 24 -2.98 -13.09 -4.83
C ALA A 24 -1.78 -14.00 -4.54
N ARG A 25 -2.00 -15.32 -4.44
CA ARG A 25 -1.05 -16.25 -3.80
C ARG A 25 0.35 -16.26 -4.42
N PRO A 26 0.53 -16.32 -5.74
CA PRO A 26 1.87 -16.32 -6.35
C PRO A 26 2.67 -15.06 -6.00
N THR A 27 1.99 -13.90 -5.95
CA THR A 27 2.62 -12.65 -5.54
C THR A 27 3.02 -12.70 -4.07
N LEU A 28 2.14 -13.18 -3.19
CA LEU A 28 2.42 -13.30 -1.76
C LEU A 28 3.58 -14.26 -1.51
N ASP A 29 3.59 -15.44 -2.14
CA ASP A 29 4.68 -16.42 -2.04
C ASP A 29 6.03 -15.83 -2.49
N TYR A 30 6.01 -15.02 -3.54
CA TYR A 30 7.19 -14.27 -3.96
C TYR A 30 7.63 -13.29 -2.87
N CYS A 31 6.73 -12.50 -2.27
CA CYS A 31 7.06 -11.56 -1.20
C CYS A 31 7.71 -12.23 0.00
N HIS A 32 7.10 -13.34 0.46
CA HIS A 32 7.57 -14.13 1.60
C HIS A 32 8.97 -14.69 1.40
N LYS A 33 9.39 -14.91 0.14
CA LYS A 33 10.75 -15.33 -0.20
C LYS A 33 11.67 -14.13 -0.40
N ALA A 34 11.23 -13.16 -1.20
CA ALA A 34 12.06 -12.06 -1.68
C ALA A 34 12.42 -11.06 -0.57
N VAL A 35 11.47 -10.69 0.30
CA VAL A 35 11.73 -9.69 1.35
C VAL A 35 12.82 -10.18 2.32
N PRO A 36 12.69 -11.37 2.96
CA PRO A 36 13.74 -11.86 3.84
C PRO A 36 15.06 -12.12 3.11
N TRP A 37 15.00 -12.61 1.87
CA TRP A 37 16.20 -12.86 1.06
C TRP A 37 16.95 -11.56 0.73
N ILE A 38 16.25 -10.49 0.34
CA ILE A 38 16.87 -9.17 0.05
C ILE A 38 17.52 -8.64 1.32
N CYS A 39 16.83 -8.66 2.47
CA CYS A 39 17.39 -8.22 3.74
C CYS A 39 18.66 -9.00 4.08
N LYS A 40 18.61 -10.33 4.02
CA LYS A 40 19.78 -11.20 4.29
C LYS A 40 20.92 -10.98 3.29
N LYS A 41 20.63 -10.82 2.00
CA LYS A 41 21.64 -10.76 0.93
C LYS A 41 22.34 -9.40 0.83
N TYR A 42 21.59 -8.32 1.08
CA TYR A 42 22.06 -6.95 0.85
C TYR A 42 22.16 -6.11 2.14
N GLY A 43 22.03 -6.74 3.31
CA GLY A 43 22.16 -6.06 4.60
C GLY A 43 20.97 -5.18 4.98
N GLY A 44 19.78 -5.49 4.46
CA GLY A 44 18.56 -4.83 4.89
C GLY A 44 18.11 -5.30 6.27
N ASP A 45 17.47 -4.40 7.02
CA ASP A 45 16.88 -4.71 8.31
C ASP A 45 15.43 -5.19 8.10
N PRO A 46 15.09 -6.45 8.46
CA PRO A 46 13.75 -7.01 8.25
C PRO A 46 12.66 -6.29 9.05
N ASP A 47 12.99 -5.61 10.14
CA ASP A 47 12.03 -4.87 10.97
C ASP A 47 11.78 -3.43 10.47
N ARG A 48 12.50 -3.04 9.41
CA ARG A 48 12.47 -1.68 8.83
C ARG A 48 12.12 -1.64 7.35
N VAL A 49 11.37 -2.63 6.87
CA VAL A 49 10.92 -2.71 5.49
C VAL A 49 9.62 -1.91 5.29
N ILE A 50 9.59 -1.02 4.29
CA ILE A 50 8.45 -0.14 3.99
C ILE A 50 7.78 -0.57 2.70
N LEU A 51 6.45 -0.72 2.70
CA LEU A 51 5.69 -1.02 1.49
C LEU A 51 5.08 0.27 0.90
N CYS A 52 5.54 0.67 -0.28
CA CYS A 52 4.99 1.80 -1.01
C CYS A 52 4.40 1.36 -2.35
N GLY A 53 3.43 2.13 -2.85
CA GLY A 53 2.81 1.84 -4.13
C GLY A 53 1.98 2.98 -4.67
N PHE A 54 1.93 3.10 -6.00
CA PHE A 54 1.21 4.12 -6.74
C PHE A 54 0.07 3.50 -7.56
N SER A 55 -1.09 4.16 -7.62
CA SER A 55 -2.26 3.74 -8.40
C SER A 55 -2.70 2.33 -8.00
N ARG A 56 -2.66 1.32 -8.90
CA ARG A 56 -2.87 -0.10 -8.55
C ARG A 56 -1.98 -0.54 -7.38
N GLY A 57 -0.75 -0.04 -7.30
CA GLY A 57 0.16 -0.33 -6.20
C GLY A 57 -0.25 0.23 -4.86
N ALA A 58 -0.95 1.36 -4.83
CA ALA A 58 -1.48 1.90 -3.58
C ALA A 58 -2.61 1.04 -3.02
N ILE A 59 -3.44 0.45 -3.90
CA ILE A 59 -4.43 -0.55 -3.51
C ILE A 59 -3.72 -1.80 -2.99
N ALA A 60 -2.65 -2.24 -3.67
CA ALA A 60 -1.87 -3.41 -3.26
C ALA A 60 -1.23 -3.27 -1.86
N CYS A 61 -0.89 -2.06 -1.42
CA CYS A 61 -0.39 -1.82 -0.05
C CYS A 61 -1.30 -2.44 1.01
N ASN A 62 -2.62 -2.32 0.83
CA ASN A 62 -3.59 -2.88 1.76
C ASN A 62 -4.07 -4.27 1.30
N TYR A 63 -4.41 -4.43 0.01
CA TYR A 63 -4.95 -5.70 -0.46
C TYR A 63 -3.96 -6.87 -0.33
N LEU A 64 -2.71 -6.67 -0.76
CA LEU A 64 -1.66 -7.67 -0.68
C LEU A 64 -0.87 -7.50 0.62
N GLY A 65 -0.46 -6.29 0.96
CA GLY A 65 0.38 -6.04 2.13
C GLY A 65 -0.29 -6.35 3.48
N LEU A 66 -1.63 -6.39 3.54
CA LEU A 66 -2.42 -6.81 4.70
C LEU A 66 -3.28 -8.06 4.43
N TYR A 67 -2.88 -8.87 3.44
CA TYR A 67 -3.67 -10.04 3.02
C TYR A 67 -3.93 -11.03 4.17
N ASP A 68 -2.88 -11.37 4.91
CA ASP A 68 -2.92 -12.21 6.11
C ASP A 68 -1.91 -11.68 7.15
N ASN A 69 -1.91 -12.29 8.35
CA ASN A 69 -1.06 -11.85 9.45
C ASN A 69 0.44 -12.04 9.16
N GLU A 70 0.81 -13.09 8.42
CA GLU A 70 2.21 -13.35 8.09
C GLU A 70 2.74 -12.32 7.08
N THR A 71 1.95 -12.03 6.04
CA THR A 71 2.30 -11.01 5.04
C THR A 71 2.37 -9.64 5.68
N ALA A 72 1.44 -9.33 6.57
CA ALA A 72 1.44 -8.09 7.32
C ALA A 72 2.76 -7.85 8.06
N LYS A 73 3.29 -8.87 8.76
CA LYS A 73 4.53 -8.73 9.56
C LYS A 73 5.76 -8.33 8.75
N LEU A 74 5.76 -8.53 7.43
CA LEU A 74 6.86 -8.13 6.56
C LEU A 74 7.06 -6.61 6.49
N TRP A 75 6.06 -5.81 6.89
CA TRP A 75 6.06 -4.38 6.65
C TRP A 75 5.99 -3.59 7.95
N ARG A 76 6.95 -2.69 8.14
CA ARG A 76 6.98 -1.71 9.22
C ARG A 76 5.92 -0.63 9.05
N ALA A 77 5.77 -0.13 7.83
CA ALA A 77 4.80 0.92 7.49
C ALA A 77 4.47 0.94 6.00
N PHE A 78 3.46 1.74 5.63
CA PHE A 78 2.92 1.78 4.27
C PHE A 78 2.84 3.19 3.71
N ILE A 79 3.05 3.34 2.40
CA ILE A 79 2.89 4.61 1.66
C ILE A 79 2.01 4.35 0.42
N PRO A 80 0.68 4.26 0.57
CA PRO A 80 -0.24 4.20 -0.56
C PRO A 80 -0.43 5.60 -1.17
N TYR A 81 -0.17 5.72 -2.47
CA TYR A 81 -0.33 6.95 -3.22
C TYR A 81 -1.40 6.84 -4.33
N SER A 82 -2.39 7.74 -4.31
CA SER A 82 -3.41 7.96 -5.35
C SER A 82 -4.63 7.04 -5.35
N HIS A 83 -4.54 5.79 -4.93
CA HIS A 83 -5.73 4.94 -4.74
C HIS A 83 -5.69 4.25 -3.38
N TYR A 84 -6.82 3.68 -2.95
CA TYR A 84 -6.91 3.02 -1.66
C TYR A 84 -7.90 1.84 -1.69
N ASP A 85 -7.60 0.80 -0.90
CA ASP A 85 -8.45 -0.39 -0.78
C ASP A 85 -9.70 -0.10 0.07
N GLY A 86 -10.87 -0.54 -0.37
CA GLY A 86 -12.14 -0.35 0.36
C GLY A 86 -12.88 0.97 0.12
N ILE A 87 -12.34 1.91 -0.66
CA ILE A 87 -13.08 3.15 -1.03
C ILE A 87 -14.16 2.89 -2.10
N ARG A 88 -14.04 1.79 -2.84
CA ARG A 88 -14.99 1.27 -3.82
C ARG A 88 -14.71 -0.21 -4.08
N THR A 89 -15.66 -0.88 -4.73
CA THR A 89 -15.44 -2.20 -5.32
C THR A 89 -14.51 -2.09 -6.53
N TRP A 90 -13.58 -3.02 -6.62
CA TRP A 90 -12.59 -3.15 -7.69
C TRP A 90 -12.73 -4.54 -8.34
N PRO A 91 -12.30 -4.76 -9.58
CA PRO A 91 -12.48 -6.04 -10.28
C PRO A 91 -11.45 -7.11 -9.84
N TYR A 92 -11.34 -7.29 -8.51
CA TYR A 92 -10.63 -8.38 -7.85
C TYR A 92 -11.50 -8.97 -6.71
N PRO A 93 -11.28 -10.23 -6.30
CA PRO A 93 -12.05 -10.89 -5.25
C PRO A 93 -11.92 -10.19 -3.89
N ALA A 94 -13.00 -10.18 -3.11
CA ALA A 94 -13.02 -9.60 -1.77
C ALA A 94 -12.66 -8.10 -1.76
N SER A 95 -13.12 -7.35 -2.77
CA SER A 95 -12.96 -5.90 -2.89
C SER A 95 -14.09 -5.08 -2.26
N ASP A 96 -15.07 -5.77 -1.66
CA ASP A 96 -16.12 -5.15 -0.86
C ASP A 96 -15.54 -4.52 0.43
N ARG A 97 -16.35 -3.65 1.07
CA ARG A 97 -15.92 -2.88 2.23
C ARG A 97 -15.63 -3.75 3.45
N ASP A 98 -16.36 -4.84 3.65
CA ASP A 98 -16.19 -5.71 4.83
C ASP A 98 -14.87 -6.48 4.71
N SER A 99 -14.59 -7.02 3.53
CA SER A 99 -13.32 -7.66 3.22
C SER A 99 -12.14 -6.69 3.34
N ALA A 100 -12.28 -5.45 2.83
CA ALA A 100 -11.26 -4.42 2.97
C ALA A 100 -11.03 -4.01 4.43
N LEU A 101 -12.10 -3.91 5.23
CA LEU A 101 -12.00 -3.67 6.67
C LEU A 101 -11.29 -4.81 7.39
N ALA A 102 -11.59 -6.07 7.04
CA ALA A 102 -10.92 -7.23 7.62
C ALA A 102 -9.40 -7.21 7.35
N ARG A 103 -8.98 -6.77 6.15
CA ARG A 103 -7.56 -6.52 5.85
C ARG A 103 -7.01 -5.34 6.63
N LEU A 104 -7.70 -4.20 6.63
CA LEU A 104 -7.26 -2.98 7.32
C LEU A 104 -7.06 -3.22 8.82
N LYS A 105 -7.90 -4.02 9.48
CA LYS A 105 -7.72 -4.41 10.90
C LYS A 105 -6.34 -5.02 11.17
N ARG A 106 -5.74 -5.72 10.19
CA ARG A 106 -4.41 -6.30 10.37
C ARG A 106 -3.36 -5.21 10.49
N LEU A 107 -3.55 -4.02 9.92
CA LEU A 107 -2.63 -2.88 10.03
C LEU A 107 -2.18 -2.66 11.49
N ALA A 108 -3.11 -2.88 12.44
CA ALA A 108 -2.88 -2.69 13.86
C ALA A 108 -2.32 -1.28 14.11
N LYS A 109 -1.14 -1.16 14.73
CA LYS A 109 -0.50 0.12 15.02
C LYS A 109 0.50 0.58 13.95
N ARG A 110 0.63 -0.15 12.83
CA ARG A 110 1.66 0.17 11.83
C ARG A 110 1.30 1.46 11.08
N PRO A 111 2.22 2.42 10.99
CA PRO A 111 1.92 3.71 10.36
C PRO A 111 1.57 3.60 8.88
N GLN A 112 0.69 4.49 8.41
CA GLN A 112 0.52 4.75 6.98
C GLN A 112 0.67 6.23 6.65
N PHE A 113 1.41 6.52 5.58
CA PHE A 113 1.39 7.82 4.92
C PHE A 113 0.56 7.73 3.66
N ILE A 114 -0.72 8.07 3.78
CA ILE A 114 -1.68 8.04 2.68
C ILE A 114 -1.61 9.37 1.95
N CYS A 115 -1.19 9.35 0.69
CA CYS A 115 -1.11 10.56 -0.11
C CYS A 115 -1.85 10.49 -1.43
N HIS A 116 -2.13 11.65 -2.01
CA HIS A 116 -2.92 11.76 -3.23
C HIS A 116 -2.58 13.03 -4.01
N GLU A 117 -2.69 12.96 -5.34
CA GLU A 117 -2.74 14.16 -6.18
C GLU A 117 -3.97 15.01 -5.85
N ILE A 118 -3.89 16.31 -6.13
CA ILE A 118 -5.03 17.23 -6.04
C ILE A 118 -5.95 16.97 -7.23
N THR A 119 -7.13 16.43 -6.96
CA THR A 119 -8.11 16.08 -8.01
C THR A 119 -9.54 16.33 -7.56
N GLY A 120 -10.39 16.75 -8.51
CA GLY A 120 -11.83 16.85 -8.33
C GLY A 120 -12.58 15.52 -8.52
N ALA A 121 -11.87 14.42 -8.80
CA ALA A 121 -12.47 13.10 -8.93
C ALA A 121 -13.09 12.63 -7.60
N GLN A 122 -14.07 11.73 -7.70
CA GLN A 122 -14.72 11.13 -6.53
C GLN A 122 -13.76 10.24 -5.72
N LEU A 123 -12.81 9.59 -6.40
CA LEU A 123 -11.76 8.80 -5.76
C LEU A 123 -10.58 9.72 -5.47
N ASN A 124 -10.65 10.42 -4.34
CA ASN A 124 -9.64 11.38 -3.90
C ASN A 124 -9.23 11.16 -2.43
N LEU A 125 -8.35 12.02 -1.91
CA LEU A 125 -7.91 11.94 -0.52
C LEU A 125 -9.06 12.11 0.48
N ALA A 126 -10.06 12.95 0.16
CA ALA A 126 -11.21 13.16 1.04
C ALA A 126 -12.08 11.91 1.14
N ALA A 127 -12.31 11.19 0.04
CA ALA A 127 -13.00 9.90 0.04
C ALA A 127 -12.23 8.86 0.86
N THR A 128 -10.91 8.82 0.74
CA THR A 128 -10.06 7.92 1.53
C THR A 128 -10.10 8.27 3.03
N LYS A 129 -10.03 9.56 3.39
CA LYS A 129 -10.21 10.03 4.77
C LYS A 129 -11.57 9.63 5.33
N LYS A 130 -12.64 9.79 4.55
CA LYS A 130 -14.01 9.40 4.95
C LYS A 130 -14.10 7.90 5.20
N TRP A 131 -13.51 7.08 4.33
CA TRP A 131 -13.44 5.63 4.50
C TRP A 131 -12.73 5.25 5.80
N ILE A 132 -11.49 5.71 6.02
CA ILE A 132 -10.72 5.38 7.22
C ILE A 132 -11.44 5.82 8.51
N LYS A 133 -11.99 7.04 8.53
CA LYS A 133 -12.77 7.52 9.67
C LYS A 133 -13.98 6.65 9.98
N SER A 134 -14.61 6.04 8.97
CA SER A 134 -15.74 5.12 9.19
C SER A 134 -15.36 3.77 9.78
N THR A 135 -14.07 3.47 9.92
CA THR A 135 -13.56 2.19 10.45
C THR A 135 -13.03 2.30 11.88
N ASP A 136 -12.95 3.50 12.44
CA ASP A 136 -12.26 3.84 13.70
C ASP A 136 -10.75 3.50 13.75
N LEU A 137 -10.17 2.93 12.69
CA LEU A 137 -8.75 2.60 12.54
C LEU A 137 -7.94 3.82 12.07
N THR A 138 -7.94 4.87 12.88
CA THR A 138 -7.32 6.18 12.53
C THR A 138 -5.97 6.41 13.18
N GLU A 139 -5.55 5.55 14.12
CA GLU A 139 -4.26 5.62 14.81
C GLU A 139 -3.10 5.48 13.79
N ASN A 140 -2.06 6.31 13.94
CA ASN A 140 -0.85 6.31 13.11
C ASN A 140 -1.08 6.51 11.60
N ILE A 141 -2.22 7.10 11.21
CA ILE A 141 -2.51 7.46 9.83
C ILE A 141 -2.17 8.93 9.58
N THR A 142 -1.29 9.17 8.60
CA THR A 142 -0.98 10.50 8.09
C THR A 142 -1.61 10.66 6.71
N PHE A 143 -2.31 11.78 6.50
CA PHE A 143 -2.81 12.16 5.19
C PHE A 143 -2.03 13.36 4.62
N ALA A 144 -1.79 13.35 3.31
CA ALA A 144 -1.20 14.48 2.60
C ALA A 144 -1.69 14.56 1.15
N GLU A 145 -2.00 15.76 0.67
CA GLU A 145 -2.06 16.02 -0.76
C GLU A 145 -0.65 16.35 -1.25
N THR A 146 -0.27 15.90 -2.45
CA THR A 146 1.09 16.09 -2.96
C THR A 146 1.37 17.52 -3.40
N GLY A 147 0.32 18.33 -3.61
CA GLY A 147 0.42 19.66 -4.23
C GLY A 147 0.33 19.64 -5.76
N PHE A 148 0.31 18.46 -6.37
CA PHE A 148 0.31 18.30 -7.83
C PHE A 148 -0.99 17.63 -8.29
N ARG A 149 -1.45 17.97 -9.50
CA ARG A 149 -2.68 17.42 -10.08
C ARG A 149 -2.47 16.16 -10.91
N ASN A 150 -1.23 15.95 -11.39
CA ASN A 150 -0.92 14.86 -12.30
C ASN A 150 -0.98 13.54 -11.55
N HIS A 151 -1.64 12.54 -12.15
CA HIS A 151 -1.67 11.17 -11.65
C HIS A 151 -0.36 10.45 -12.02
N ASN A 152 0.73 10.79 -11.32
CA ASN A 152 2.04 10.14 -11.43
C ASN A 152 2.86 10.30 -10.16
N ASP A 153 3.88 9.45 -9.97
CA ASP A 153 4.76 9.42 -8.81
C ASP A 153 5.93 10.41 -8.88
N ALA A 154 6.06 11.18 -9.95
CA ALA A 154 7.15 12.12 -10.16
C ALA A 154 7.13 13.32 -9.19
N TRP A 155 6.06 13.49 -8.40
CA TRP A 155 5.98 14.51 -7.36
C TRP A 155 7.14 14.42 -6.34
N LEU A 156 7.71 13.23 -6.13
CA LEU A 156 8.88 13.03 -5.27
C LEU A 156 10.17 13.67 -5.82
N LEU A 157 10.25 13.85 -7.14
CA LEU A 157 11.41 14.45 -7.81
C LEU A 157 11.45 15.98 -7.62
N ARG A 158 10.36 16.59 -7.17
CA ARG A 158 10.24 18.04 -6.99
C ARG A 158 10.18 18.41 -5.50
N PRO A 159 10.83 19.49 -5.06
CA PRO A 159 10.59 20.04 -3.73
C PRO A 159 9.11 20.38 -3.55
N SER A 160 8.53 19.90 -2.44
CA SER A 160 7.17 20.23 -2.04
C SER A 160 6.99 19.98 -0.54
N PRO A 161 6.02 20.66 0.11
CA PRO A 161 5.69 20.41 1.51
C PRO A 161 5.34 18.95 1.79
N ALA A 162 4.66 18.27 0.85
CA ALA A 162 4.32 16.87 0.98
C ALA A 162 5.56 15.96 0.99
N ARG A 163 6.59 16.29 0.18
CA ARG A 163 7.82 15.51 0.10
C ARG A 163 8.64 15.65 1.38
N GLU A 164 8.72 16.86 1.90
CA GLU A 164 9.39 17.14 3.17
C GLU A 164 8.69 16.39 4.31
N LYS A 165 7.36 16.49 4.37
CA LYS A 165 6.55 15.76 5.35
C LYS A 165 6.76 14.24 5.27
N LEU A 166 6.78 13.67 4.06
CA LEU A 166 7.04 12.23 3.87
C LEU A 166 8.44 11.84 4.34
N ARG A 167 9.46 12.65 4.05
CA ARG A 167 10.85 12.37 4.47
C ARG A 167 11.02 12.39 5.99
N VAL A 168 10.40 13.37 6.66
CA VAL A 168 10.38 13.44 8.13
C VAL A 168 9.65 12.22 8.68
N TRP A 169 8.43 11.95 8.20
CA TRP A 169 7.64 10.79 8.61
C TRP A 169 8.40 9.47 8.44
N LEU A 170 9.08 9.28 7.31
CA LEU A 170 9.87 8.07 7.05
C LEU A 170 11.03 7.93 8.03
N LYS A 171 11.72 9.03 8.35
CA LYS A 171 12.79 9.03 9.36
C LYS A 171 12.26 8.63 10.73
N ASP A 172 11.10 9.13 11.12
CA ASP A 172 10.49 8.85 12.43
C ASP A 172 10.03 7.39 12.53
N VAL A 173 9.40 6.86 11.48
CA VAL A 173 8.97 5.44 11.43
C VAL A 173 10.14 4.47 11.54
N LEU A 174 11.30 4.84 11.00
CA LEU A 174 12.52 4.03 10.99
C LEU A 174 13.40 4.23 12.24
N SER A 175 13.16 5.27 13.05
CA SER A 175 13.94 5.54 14.26
C SER A 175 13.44 4.80 15.49
N VAL A 176 12.16 4.40 15.49
CA VAL A 176 11.59 3.58 16.56
C VAL A 176 12.18 2.16 16.48
N PRO A 177 12.66 1.61 17.61
CA PRO A 177 13.13 0.22 17.69
C PRO A 177 12.13 -0.81 17.15
#